data_AF-A0A9Q1MUK9-F1
#
_entry.id   AF-A0A9Q1MUK9-F1
#
_cell.length_a   1.000
_cell.length_b   1.000
_cell.length_c   1.000
_cell.angle_alpha   90.00
_cell.angle_beta   90.00
_cell.angle_gamma   90.00
#
_symmetry.space_group_name_H-M   'P 1'
#
loop_
_entity.id
_entity.type
_entity.pdbx_description
1 polymer ?
#
loop_
_entity_poly.entity_id
_entity_poly.type
_entity_poly.pdbx_seq_one_letter_code
_entity_poly.pdbx_strand_id
1 'polypeptide(L)'
;MEMQNDFDRLLFFEHARKTAETTYTKDPLDSENLTRWGGALLELSQFQSVSESKKMISDAISKLEEALEVNPQKHDAIWCLGNAHTSNAFLTPDEDEANVYFDKAAQCFQQAVDADPENELYRKSYEVSSKAPELHAEIHKQGAMQQAMGSGPSTSTSTKGSKKKKKSSDLKYDICGWVILAVGLVAWLAEQCLSRVVPPQTRRFQPLAVVKRSPKRLKYSAPRLTKEDGLLYVQVDQLGSDSWKLDPVVELLKGGAVGVIPTDTLYAIVCDLNSHSAIERLRRIKEIEPSKPLSIICRSFRDIDTYTTGFPRGNDQGVTDIFRAVKHCLPGPYTFVLTASKQLPKQCTRYGTAASKYVSRKNVGVRIPDDPVCQAILEKLDEPLISTSVK
;
A
#
# COMPACT_ATOMS: atom_id res chain seq x y z
N MET A 1 0.91 7.44 -10.15
CA MET A 1 1.81 6.29 -10.33
C MET A 1 2.86 6.27 -9.23
N GLU A 2 3.55 7.39 -8.96
CA GLU A 2 4.53 7.51 -7.85
C GLU A 2 3.94 7.22 -6.45
N MET A 3 2.82 7.86 -6.06
CA MET A 3 2.24 7.61 -4.72
C MET A 3 1.69 6.19 -4.49
N GLN A 4 1.31 5.47 -5.55
CA GLN A 4 0.91 4.06 -5.43
C GLN A 4 2.13 3.20 -5.10
N ASN A 5 3.24 3.50 -5.75
CA ASN A 5 4.54 2.87 -5.51
C ASN A 5 5.04 3.12 -4.09
N ASP A 6 4.83 4.33 -3.55
CA ASP A 6 5.23 4.69 -2.19
C ASP A 6 4.48 3.91 -1.11
N PHE A 7 3.17 3.67 -1.31
CA PHE A 7 2.37 2.90 -0.37
C PHE A 7 2.69 1.40 -0.42
N ASP A 8 2.88 0.84 -1.61
CA ASP A 8 3.28 -0.55 -1.78
C ASP A 8 4.70 -0.77 -1.20
N ARG A 9 5.60 0.21 -1.37
CA ARG A 9 6.93 0.25 -0.73
C ARG A 9 6.84 0.30 0.80
N LEU A 10 5.97 1.15 1.36
CA LEU A 10 5.73 1.22 2.80
C LEU A 10 5.25 -0.13 3.36
N LEU A 11 4.27 -0.75 2.72
CA LEU A 11 3.74 -2.07 3.11
C LEU A 11 4.81 -3.16 3.04
N PHE A 12 5.62 -3.15 1.98
CA PHE A 12 6.71 -4.08 1.80
C PHE A 12 7.71 -4.00 2.96
N PHE A 13 8.16 -2.80 3.33
CA PHE A 13 9.12 -2.62 4.42
C PHE A 13 8.51 -2.83 5.81
N GLU A 14 7.22 -2.54 6.01
CA GLU A 14 6.50 -2.91 7.22
C GLU A 14 6.43 -4.42 7.41
N HIS A 15 6.14 -5.15 6.33
CA HIS A 15 6.17 -6.61 6.34
C HIS A 15 7.58 -7.12 6.62
N ALA A 16 8.60 -6.59 5.92
CA ALA A 16 9.99 -6.97 6.12
C ALA A 16 10.45 -6.76 7.58
N ARG A 17 10.11 -5.62 8.19
CA ARG A 17 10.39 -5.32 9.60
C ARG A 17 9.76 -6.37 10.53
N LYS A 18 8.46 -6.68 10.35
CA LYS A 18 7.76 -7.67 11.19
C LYS A 18 8.33 -9.07 11.01
N THR A 19 8.63 -9.47 9.78
CA THR A 19 9.30 -10.74 9.52
C THR A 19 10.65 -10.79 10.22
N ALA A 20 11.42 -9.71 10.16
CA ALA A 20 12.72 -9.66 10.81
C ALA A 20 12.63 -9.73 12.35
N GLU A 21 11.65 -9.05 12.94
CA GLU A 21 11.35 -9.13 14.37
C GLU A 21 11.00 -10.57 14.78
N THR A 22 10.12 -11.25 14.03
CA THR A 22 9.79 -12.65 14.32
C THR A 22 10.97 -13.59 14.14
N THR A 23 11.85 -13.32 13.17
CA THR A 23 13.03 -14.15 12.92
C THR A 23 14.06 -13.95 14.02
N TYR A 24 14.25 -12.71 14.50
CA TYR A 24 15.13 -12.40 15.61
C TYR A 24 14.73 -13.11 16.91
N THR A 25 13.42 -13.28 17.18
CA THR A 25 12.98 -14.07 18.35
C THR A 25 13.36 -15.55 18.27
N LYS A 26 13.60 -16.08 17.06
CA LYS A 26 13.99 -17.47 16.84
C LYS A 26 15.51 -17.63 16.80
N ASP A 27 16.18 -16.70 16.14
CA ASP A 27 17.63 -16.67 16.00
C ASP A 27 18.15 -15.22 16.12
N PRO A 28 18.61 -14.81 17.31
CA PRO A 28 19.12 -13.46 17.53
C PRO A 28 20.53 -13.26 16.97
N LEU A 29 21.24 -14.34 16.60
CA LEU A 29 22.59 -14.27 16.04
C LEU A 29 22.58 -14.28 14.51
N ASP A 30 21.42 -14.16 13.87
CA ASP A 30 21.33 -14.04 12.42
C ASP A 30 21.70 -12.61 11.96
N SER A 31 22.98 -12.44 11.60
CA SER A 31 23.50 -11.17 11.06
C SER A 31 22.78 -10.70 9.78
N GLU A 32 22.22 -11.60 8.97
CA GLU A 32 21.50 -11.25 7.73
C GLU A 32 20.11 -10.71 8.05
N ASN A 33 19.42 -11.35 8.98
CA ASN A 33 18.16 -10.85 9.48
C ASN A 33 18.31 -9.48 10.16
N LEU A 34 19.33 -9.29 11.01
CA LEU A 34 19.62 -8.01 11.66
C LEU A 34 19.92 -6.90 10.64
N THR A 35 20.68 -7.20 9.60
CA THR A 35 20.97 -6.24 8.51
C THR A 35 19.70 -5.84 7.75
N ARG A 36 18.84 -6.83 7.42
CA ARG A 36 17.52 -6.57 6.80
C ARG A 36 16.61 -5.75 7.69
N TRP A 37 16.62 -6.01 9.00
CA TRP A 37 15.84 -5.26 9.97
C TRP A 37 16.27 -3.79 9.99
N GLY A 38 17.57 -3.53 10.11
CA GLY A 38 18.12 -2.17 10.06
C GLY A 38 17.75 -1.44 8.77
N GLY A 39 17.93 -2.09 7.61
CA GLY A 39 17.55 -1.52 6.31
C GLY A 39 16.06 -1.19 6.19
N ALA A 40 15.18 -2.08 6.66
CA ALA A 40 13.74 -1.84 6.66
C ALA A 40 13.35 -0.65 7.56
N LEU A 41 13.99 -0.49 8.72
CA LEU A 41 13.75 0.66 9.60
C LEU A 41 14.20 1.98 8.96
N LEU A 42 15.33 2.00 8.26
CA LEU A 42 15.81 3.18 7.53
C LEU A 42 14.82 3.60 6.44
N GLU A 43 14.30 2.65 5.68
CA GLU A 43 13.30 2.90 4.64
C GLU A 43 11.97 3.41 5.22
N LEU A 44 11.48 2.80 6.31
CA LEU A 44 10.26 3.25 6.97
C LEU A 44 10.41 4.63 7.61
N SER A 45 11.61 4.98 8.09
CA SER A 45 11.87 6.28 8.71
C SER A 45 11.55 7.45 7.77
N GLN A 46 11.72 7.27 6.45
CA GLN A 46 11.48 8.32 5.45
C GLN A 46 10.01 8.76 5.36
N PHE A 47 9.08 7.90 5.80
CA PHE A 47 7.64 8.15 5.73
C PHE A 47 7.05 8.71 7.03
N GLN A 48 7.88 8.86 8.07
CA GLN A 48 7.44 9.27 9.41
C GLN A 48 7.74 10.73 9.71
N SER A 49 7.21 11.23 10.83
CA SER A 49 7.59 12.55 11.35
C SER A 49 9.07 12.56 11.75
N VAL A 50 9.71 13.73 11.76
CA VAL A 50 11.15 13.87 12.08
C VAL A 50 11.49 13.22 13.43
N SER A 51 10.62 13.34 14.44
CA SER A 51 10.85 12.76 15.77
C SER A 51 10.81 11.22 15.76
N GLU A 52 9.86 10.63 15.03
CA GLU A 52 9.75 9.18 14.91
C GLU A 52 10.84 8.61 14.00
N SER A 53 11.20 9.35 12.94
CA SER A 53 12.30 9.00 12.03
C SER A 53 13.62 8.85 12.79
N LYS A 54 13.94 9.80 13.69
CA LYS A 54 15.15 9.73 14.53
C LYS A 54 15.18 8.49 15.43
N LYS A 55 14.04 8.13 16.04
CA LYS A 55 13.94 6.91 16.85
C LYS A 55 14.17 5.66 16.01
N MET A 56 13.50 5.57 14.86
CA MET A 56 13.64 4.44 13.94
C MET A 56 15.07 4.30 13.40
N ILE A 57 15.76 5.41 13.13
CA ILE A 57 17.17 5.40 12.72
C ILE A 57 18.07 4.97 13.88
N SER A 58 17.81 5.41 15.11
CA SER A 58 18.55 4.95 16.30
C SER A 58 18.38 3.45 16.51
N ASP A 59 17.16 2.93 16.36
CA ASP A 59 16.89 1.48 16.44
C ASP A 59 17.60 0.72 15.31
N ALA A 60 17.62 1.29 14.09
CA ALA A 60 18.32 0.71 12.95
C ALA A 60 19.84 0.63 13.21
N ILE A 61 20.45 1.69 13.74
CA ILE A 61 21.87 1.72 14.12
C ILE A 61 22.17 0.61 15.12
N SER A 62 21.37 0.51 16.19
CA SER A 62 21.55 -0.55 17.21
C SER A 62 21.49 -1.95 16.61
N LYS A 63 20.57 -2.21 15.67
CA LYS A 63 20.44 -3.52 15.02
C LYS A 63 21.57 -3.82 14.03
N LEU A 64 22.09 -2.80 13.37
CA LEU A 64 23.24 -2.94 12.46
C LEU A 64 24.54 -3.15 13.23
N GLU A 65 24.74 -2.46 14.36
CA GLU A 65 25.86 -2.68 15.26
C GLU A 65 25.83 -4.11 15.81
N GLU A 66 24.67 -4.60 16.24
CA GLU A 66 24.49 -6.01 16.66
C GLU A 66 24.83 -7.00 15.53
N ALA A 67 24.47 -6.68 14.28
CA ALA A 67 24.86 -7.50 13.13
C ALA A 67 26.39 -7.55 12.93
N LEU A 68 27.08 -6.44 13.19
CA LEU A 68 28.53 -6.33 13.08
C LEU A 68 29.27 -6.99 14.25
N GLU A 69 28.67 -7.06 15.44
CA GLU A 69 29.19 -7.87 16.55
C GLU A 69 29.20 -9.36 16.19
N VAL A 70 28.16 -9.83 15.49
CA VAL A 70 28.09 -11.20 14.99
C VAL A 70 29.06 -11.43 13.82
N ASN A 71 29.07 -10.52 12.84
CA ASN A 71 29.93 -10.61 11.66
C ASN A 71 30.59 -9.27 11.33
N PRO A 72 31.83 -9.03 11.83
CA PRO A 72 32.52 -7.75 11.64
C PRO A 72 32.90 -7.43 10.19
N GLN A 73 32.98 -8.44 9.31
CA GLN A 73 33.36 -8.26 7.89
C GLN A 73 32.14 -8.12 6.98
N LYS A 74 30.95 -7.93 7.56
CA LYS A 74 29.70 -7.84 6.83
C LYS A 74 29.54 -6.50 6.13
N HIS A 75 30.03 -6.40 4.89
CA HIS A 75 30.09 -5.16 4.11
C HIS A 75 28.72 -4.48 3.87
N ASP A 76 27.64 -5.25 3.72
CA ASP A 76 26.28 -4.72 3.54
C ASP A 76 25.73 -4.09 4.83
N ALA A 77 26.04 -4.66 6.01
CA ALA A 77 25.69 -4.07 7.30
C ALA A 77 26.46 -2.76 7.55
N ILE A 78 27.76 -2.74 7.24
CA ILE A 78 28.60 -1.54 7.33
C ILE A 78 28.06 -0.43 6.42
N TRP A 79 27.72 -0.77 5.17
CA TRP A 79 27.14 0.19 4.23
C TRP A 79 25.79 0.73 4.70
N CYS A 80 24.90 -0.13 5.21
CA CYS A 80 23.64 0.29 5.82
C CYS A 80 23.85 1.22 7.02
N LEU A 81 24.88 0.98 7.84
CA LEU A 81 25.22 1.82 8.98
C LEU A 81 25.67 3.22 8.54
N GLY A 82 26.43 3.33 7.45
CA GLY A 82 26.79 4.61 6.84
C GLY A 82 25.58 5.40 6.36
N ASN A 83 24.59 4.73 5.76
CA ASN A 83 23.33 5.35 5.36
C ASN A 83 22.48 5.79 6.56
N ALA A 84 22.50 5.03 7.66
CA ALA A 84 21.82 5.38 8.89
C ALA A 84 22.39 6.67 9.50
N HIS A 85 23.72 6.77 9.60
CA HIS A 85 24.39 7.97 10.09
C HIS A 85 24.15 9.18 9.19
N THR A 86 24.22 9.00 7.86
CA THR A 86 23.91 10.06 6.89
C THR A 86 22.47 10.57 7.08
N SER A 87 21.51 9.67 7.23
CA SER A 87 20.10 10.02 7.46
C SER A 87 19.92 10.77 8.78
N ASN A 88 20.61 10.34 9.85
CA ASN A 88 20.57 11.03 11.14
C ASN A 88 21.18 12.43 11.08
N ALA A 89 22.27 12.60 10.32
CA ALA A 89 22.93 13.90 10.12
C ALA A 89 21.99 14.90 9.45
N PHE A 90 21.27 14.50 8.39
CA PHE A 90 20.28 15.36 7.72
C PHE A 90 19.05 15.71 8.57
N LEU A 91 18.75 14.93 9.60
CA LEU A 91 17.69 15.24 10.55
C LEU A 91 18.20 16.07 11.74
N THR A 92 19.50 16.31 11.85
CA THR A 92 20.13 17.06 12.94
C THR A 92 20.35 18.50 12.50
N PRO A 93 19.68 19.49 13.13
CA PRO A 93 19.78 20.89 12.71
C PRO A 93 21.13 21.53 13.01
N ASP A 94 21.83 21.04 14.03
CA ASP A 94 23.14 21.53 14.44
C ASP A 94 24.22 20.97 13.50
N GLU A 95 24.99 21.86 12.90
CA GLU A 95 25.99 21.52 11.88
C GLU A 95 27.18 20.77 12.49
N ASP A 96 27.60 21.17 13.69
CA ASP A 96 28.73 20.53 14.38
C ASP A 96 28.36 19.09 14.80
N GLU A 97 27.15 18.89 15.33
CA GLU A 97 26.64 17.54 15.64
C GLU A 97 26.42 16.70 14.36
N ALA A 98 25.91 17.29 13.28
CA ALA A 98 25.70 16.60 12.02
C ALA A 98 27.01 16.16 11.36
N ASN A 99 28.07 16.98 11.45
CA ASN A 99 29.40 16.66 10.92
C ASN A 99 30.00 15.41 11.57
N VAL A 100 29.81 15.21 12.88
CA VAL A 100 30.24 13.98 13.57
C VAL A 100 29.59 12.73 12.94
N TYR A 101 28.32 12.82 12.55
CA TYR A 101 27.64 11.72 11.88
C TYR A 101 28.07 11.54 10.42
N PHE A 102 28.37 12.63 9.70
CA PHE A 102 28.92 12.52 8.34
C PHE A 102 30.31 11.88 8.32
N ASP A 103 31.17 12.21 9.28
CA ASP A 103 32.50 11.58 9.40
C ASP A 103 32.38 10.08 9.69
N LYS A 104 31.46 9.69 10.59
CA LYS A 104 31.16 8.27 10.86
C LYS A 104 30.62 7.57 9.62
N ALA A 105 29.74 8.22 8.86
CA ALA A 105 29.19 7.66 7.63
C ALA A 105 30.29 7.43 6.58
N ALA A 106 31.18 8.41 6.38
CA ALA A 106 32.30 8.31 5.45
C ALA A 106 33.25 7.15 5.82
N GLN A 107 33.53 6.96 7.12
CA GLN A 107 34.33 5.82 7.60
C GLN A 107 33.65 4.49 7.30
N CYS A 108 32.34 4.37 7.53
CA CYS A 108 31.58 3.16 7.21
C CYS A 108 31.61 2.88 5.69
N PHE A 109 31.39 3.89 4.85
CA PHE A 109 31.43 3.70 3.40
C PHE A 109 32.82 3.31 2.91
N GLN A 110 33.89 3.88 3.46
CA GLN A 110 35.26 3.45 3.15
C GLN A 110 35.46 1.97 3.51
N GLN A 111 35.07 1.55 4.73
CA GLN A 111 35.17 0.16 5.17
C GLN A 111 34.36 -0.80 4.27
N ALA A 112 33.16 -0.40 3.83
CA ALA A 112 32.36 -1.19 2.90
C ALA A 112 33.03 -1.33 1.52
N VAL A 113 33.64 -0.26 1.00
CA VAL A 113 34.42 -0.28 -0.26
C VAL A 113 35.67 -1.15 -0.11
N ASP A 114 36.36 -1.07 1.01
CA ASP A 114 37.56 -1.89 1.25
C ASP A 114 37.22 -3.39 1.36
N ALA A 115 36.03 -3.71 1.87
CA ALA A 115 35.54 -5.08 1.98
C ALA A 115 35.02 -5.66 0.64
N ASP A 116 34.39 -4.83 -0.22
CA ASP A 116 33.94 -5.24 -1.56
C ASP A 116 34.17 -4.11 -2.59
N PRO A 117 35.39 -4.04 -3.18
CA PRO A 117 35.76 -2.96 -4.12
C PRO A 117 35.03 -3.01 -5.46
N GLU A 118 34.51 -4.18 -5.86
CA GLU A 118 33.81 -4.37 -7.14
C GLU A 118 32.37 -3.81 -7.08
N ASN A 119 31.88 -3.50 -5.88
CA ASN A 119 30.54 -2.99 -5.67
C ASN A 119 30.44 -1.50 -6.02
N GLU A 120 29.90 -1.21 -7.21
CA GLU A 120 29.70 0.17 -7.67
C GLU A 120 28.92 1.05 -6.70
N LEU A 121 28.01 0.45 -5.92
CA LEU A 121 27.14 1.20 -5.00
C LEU A 121 27.94 1.76 -3.83
N TYR A 122 28.84 0.97 -3.26
CA TYR A 122 29.66 1.39 -2.13
C TYR A 122 30.58 2.53 -2.54
N ARG A 123 31.18 2.42 -3.74
CA ARG A 123 32.01 3.49 -4.29
C ARG A 123 31.23 4.78 -4.52
N LYS A 124 30.01 4.69 -5.06
CA LYS A 124 29.13 5.85 -5.25
C LYS A 124 28.73 6.48 -3.91
N SER A 125 28.37 5.68 -2.90
CA SER A 125 28.05 6.18 -1.56
C SER A 125 29.23 6.89 -0.90
N TYR A 126 30.43 6.33 -1.03
CA TYR A 126 31.64 6.96 -0.53
C TYR A 126 31.93 8.30 -1.25
N GLU A 127 31.87 8.33 -2.58
CA GLU A 127 32.08 9.56 -3.35
C GLU A 127 31.08 10.67 -2.95
N VAL A 128 29.81 10.31 -2.79
CA VAL A 128 28.74 11.25 -2.41
C VAL A 128 28.89 11.73 -0.96
N SER A 129 29.41 10.91 -0.04
CA SER A 129 29.61 11.31 1.36
C SER A 129 30.54 12.52 1.52
N SER A 130 31.51 12.69 0.62
CA SER A 130 32.41 13.87 0.63
C SER A 130 31.68 15.20 0.43
N LYS A 131 30.49 15.18 -0.19
CA LYS A 131 29.66 16.36 -0.48
C LYS A 131 28.50 16.52 0.50
N ALA A 132 28.30 15.57 1.41
CA ALA A 132 27.14 15.55 2.29
C ALA A 132 27.09 16.74 3.29
N PRO A 133 28.20 17.21 3.88
CA PRO A 133 28.20 18.40 4.74
C PRO A 133 27.79 19.68 4.00
N GLU A 134 28.28 19.87 2.77
CA GLU A 134 27.92 21.03 1.94
C GLU A 134 26.42 21.04 1.60
N LEU A 135 25.86 19.86 1.33
CA LEU A 135 24.42 19.69 1.08
C LEU A 135 23.58 19.97 2.32
N HIS A 136 24.04 19.55 3.50
CA HIS A 136 23.38 19.85 4.78
C HIS A 136 23.31 21.36 5.02
N ALA A 137 24.43 22.06 4.90
CA ALA A 137 24.50 23.52 5.06
C ALA A 137 23.54 24.24 4.10
N GLU A 138 23.46 23.82 2.83
CA GLU A 138 22.56 24.43 1.85
C GLU A 138 21.08 24.17 2.15
N ILE A 139 20.71 22.96 2.59
CA ILE A 139 19.33 22.59 2.93
C ILE A 139 18.83 23.38 4.15
N HIS A 140 19.66 23.52 5.18
CA HIS A 140 19.33 24.26 6.39
C HIS A 140 19.28 25.78 6.14
N LYS A 141 20.18 26.31 5.30
CA LYS A 141 20.16 27.71 4.85
C LYS A 141 18.93 28.07 4.03
N GLN A 142 18.49 27.20 3.11
CA GLN A 142 17.26 27.39 2.34
C GLN A 142 15.99 27.22 3.20
N GLY A 143 16.01 26.33 4.20
CA GLY A 143 14.90 26.15 5.15
C GLY A 143 14.66 27.37 6.04
N ALA A 144 15.72 28.01 6.54
CA ALA A 144 15.64 29.23 7.34
C ALA A 144 15.08 30.43 6.56
N MET A 145 15.42 30.55 5.27
CA MET A 145 14.95 31.64 4.41
C MET A 145 13.44 31.58 4.12
N GLN A 146 12.82 30.41 4.27
CA GLN A 146 11.37 30.23 4.09
C GLN A 146 10.57 30.52 5.38
N GLN A 147 11.22 30.49 6.55
CA GLN A 147 10.63 30.90 7.84
C GLN A 147 10.77 32.41 8.12
N ALA A 148 11.74 33.11 7.51
CA ALA A 148 11.93 34.55 7.67
C ALA A 148 10.87 35.43 6.96
N MET A 149 9.98 34.87 6.14
CA MET A 149 8.87 35.59 5.47
C MET A 149 7.53 35.43 6.19
N GLY A 150 7.53 34.92 7.43
CA GLY A 150 6.33 34.59 8.20
C GLY A 150 6.14 35.40 9.48
N SER A 151 6.53 36.67 9.56
CA SER A 151 6.16 37.55 10.68
C SER A 151 6.37 39.03 10.38
N GLY A 152 5.29 39.80 10.22
CA GLY A 152 5.30 41.28 10.18
C GLY A 152 3.99 41.88 9.65
N PRO A 153 3.45 42.97 10.26
CA PRO A 153 2.02 43.27 10.24
C PRO A 153 1.52 43.95 8.97
N SER A 154 0.21 43.83 8.77
CA SER A 154 -0.60 44.45 7.72
C SER A 154 -0.34 45.94 7.51
N THR A 155 -0.16 46.35 6.25
CA THR A 155 -0.66 47.62 5.71
C THR A 155 -0.81 47.53 4.20
N SER A 156 -1.92 48.05 3.70
CA SER A 156 -2.41 48.01 2.33
C SER A 156 -1.74 49.02 1.40
N THR A 157 -1.28 48.62 0.21
CA THR A 157 -1.45 49.41 -1.04
C THR A 157 -1.24 48.56 -2.30
N SER A 158 -2.04 48.81 -3.33
CA SER A 158 -2.07 48.17 -4.65
C SER A 158 -0.88 48.51 -5.57
N THR A 159 -0.37 47.56 -6.37
CA THR A 159 -0.32 47.55 -7.87
C THR A 159 0.66 46.51 -8.46
N LYS A 160 0.21 45.87 -9.57
CA LYS A 160 0.93 45.26 -10.73
C LYS A 160 2.09 44.26 -10.55
N GLY A 161 1.76 42.98 -10.77
CA GLY A 161 2.36 42.03 -11.74
C GLY A 161 3.87 41.76 -11.78
N SER A 162 4.29 40.54 -11.42
CA SER A 162 5.30 39.74 -12.16
C SER A 162 5.50 38.33 -11.55
N LYS A 163 6.02 37.42 -12.39
CA LYS A 163 5.97 35.94 -12.34
C LYS A 163 6.52 35.28 -11.05
N LYS A 164 5.74 34.35 -10.49
CA LYS A 164 6.09 33.44 -9.39
C LYS A 164 7.13 32.39 -9.88
N LYS A 165 8.36 32.44 -9.37
CA LYS A 165 9.44 31.47 -9.66
C LYS A 165 9.34 30.30 -8.67
N LYS A 166 8.75 29.20 -9.12
CA LYS A 166 8.57 27.92 -8.40
C LYS A 166 9.83 27.08 -8.67
N LYS A 167 10.85 27.11 -7.80
CA LYS A 167 12.12 26.37 -8.02
C LYS A 167 12.78 25.77 -6.76
N SER A 168 12.27 26.01 -5.54
CA SER A 168 12.90 25.47 -4.31
C SER A 168 12.38 24.12 -3.86
N SER A 169 11.18 23.72 -4.29
CA SER A 169 10.64 22.38 -3.98
C SER A 169 11.30 21.29 -4.81
N ASP A 170 11.59 21.54 -6.09
CA ASP A 170 12.14 20.53 -7.00
C ASP A 170 13.57 20.13 -6.65
N LEU A 171 14.38 21.05 -6.10
CA LEU A 171 15.77 20.76 -5.71
C LEU A 171 15.86 19.85 -4.47
N LYS A 172 14.93 19.98 -3.51
CA LYS A 172 14.83 19.10 -2.33
C LYS A 172 14.44 17.68 -2.71
N TYR A 173 13.58 17.51 -3.73
CA TYR A 173 13.21 16.21 -4.26
C TYR A 173 14.28 15.62 -5.19
N ASP A 174 15.04 16.44 -5.92
CA ASP A 174 16.16 15.98 -6.73
C ASP A 174 17.30 15.41 -5.87
N ILE A 175 17.72 16.10 -4.79
CA ILE A 175 18.86 15.67 -3.96
C ILE A 175 18.55 14.43 -3.12
N CYS A 176 17.36 14.36 -2.50
CA CYS A 176 16.87 13.12 -1.88
C CYS A 176 16.70 12.02 -2.95
N GLY A 177 16.34 12.39 -4.19
CA GLY A 177 16.28 11.51 -5.36
C GLY A 177 17.59 10.80 -5.71
N TRP A 178 18.75 11.43 -5.47
CA TRP A 178 20.06 10.78 -5.70
C TRP A 178 20.42 9.75 -4.62
N VAL A 179 20.01 9.98 -3.38
CA VAL A 179 20.13 9.00 -2.27
C VAL A 179 19.10 7.86 -2.46
N ILE A 180 17.90 8.19 -2.96
CA ILE A 180 16.83 7.24 -3.32
C ILE A 180 17.21 6.36 -4.52
N LEU A 181 17.98 6.87 -5.49
CA LEU A 181 18.47 6.08 -6.62
C LEU A 181 19.50 5.02 -6.19
N ALA A 182 20.34 5.30 -5.20
CA ALA A 182 21.32 4.34 -4.70
C ALA A 182 20.68 3.15 -3.96
N VAL A 183 19.60 3.38 -3.21
CA VAL A 183 18.87 2.32 -2.48
C VAL A 183 17.84 1.61 -3.37
N GLY A 184 17.19 2.32 -4.29
CA GLY A 184 16.22 1.74 -5.25
C GLY A 184 16.84 0.81 -6.30
N LEU A 185 18.10 1.05 -6.69
CA LEU A 185 18.84 0.17 -7.61
C LEU A 185 19.19 -1.20 -6.99
N VAL A 186 19.36 -1.28 -5.66
CA VAL A 186 19.64 -2.53 -4.94
C VAL A 186 18.42 -3.45 -4.92
N ALA A 187 17.23 -2.89 -4.68
CA ALA A 187 15.99 -3.66 -4.68
C ALA A 187 15.63 -4.20 -6.08
N TRP A 188 15.95 -3.45 -7.14
CA TRP A 188 15.69 -3.88 -8.52
C TRP A 188 16.70 -4.92 -9.05
N LEU A 189 17.96 -4.89 -8.57
CA LEU A 189 18.99 -5.84 -9.00
C LEU A 189 19.04 -7.13 -8.17
N ALA A 190 18.58 -7.11 -6.90
CA ALA A 190 18.39 -8.33 -6.10
C ALA A 190 17.36 -9.29 -6.74
N GLU A 191 16.44 -8.76 -7.55
CA GLU A 191 15.43 -9.54 -8.28
C GLU A 191 15.93 -10.09 -9.64
N GLN A 192 17.08 -9.63 -10.15
CA GLN A 192 17.68 -10.14 -11.41
C GLN A 192 18.65 -11.32 -11.20
N CYS A 193 19.22 -11.51 -10.01
CA CYS A 193 20.11 -12.65 -9.74
C CYS A 193 19.38 -13.99 -9.52
N LEU A 194 18.06 -13.98 -9.28
CA LEU A 194 17.28 -15.20 -8.98
C LEU A 194 16.49 -15.79 -10.16
N SER A 195 16.46 -15.14 -11.32
CA SER A 195 15.56 -15.54 -12.41
C SER A 195 16.32 -15.94 -13.70
N ARG A 196 17.13 -17.01 -13.64
CA ARG A 196 17.51 -17.77 -14.84
C ARG A 196 16.43 -18.81 -15.17
N VAL A 197 15.27 -18.36 -15.66
CA VAL A 197 14.38 -19.18 -16.49
C VAL A 197 13.90 -18.30 -17.64
N VAL A 198 14.32 -18.64 -18.85
CA VAL A 198 13.95 -17.98 -20.10
C VAL A 198 12.50 -18.35 -20.46
N PRO A 199 11.57 -17.39 -20.68
CA PRO A 199 10.36 -17.65 -21.43
C PRO A 199 10.53 -17.30 -22.91
N PRO A 200 9.84 -18.01 -23.83
CA PRO A 200 10.06 -17.86 -25.26
C PRO A 200 9.44 -16.57 -25.80
N GLN A 201 10.11 -16.03 -26.83
CA GLN A 201 9.65 -14.87 -27.58
C GLN A 201 8.33 -15.13 -28.31
N THR A 202 7.37 -14.23 -28.16
CA THR A 202 6.26 -14.09 -29.11
C THR A 202 6.08 -12.65 -29.56
N ARG A 203 6.12 -12.49 -30.89
CA ARG A 203 6.13 -11.26 -31.67
C ARG A 203 4.91 -10.37 -31.39
N ARG A 204 5.16 -9.08 -31.17
CA ARG A 204 4.14 -8.01 -31.24
C ARG A 204 3.66 -7.85 -32.68
N PHE A 205 2.37 -8.14 -32.92
CA PHE A 205 1.62 -7.53 -34.01
C PHE A 205 0.95 -6.25 -33.49
N GLN A 206 1.21 -5.13 -34.14
CA GLN A 206 0.34 -3.95 -34.05
C GLN A 206 -0.93 -4.23 -34.87
N PRO A 207 -2.07 -3.66 -34.44
CA PRO A 207 -2.91 -3.05 -35.46
C PRO A 207 -3.29 -1.62 -35.10
N LEU A 208 -3.25 -0.83 -36.18
CA LEU A 208 -3.80 0.48 -36.33
C LEU A 208 -5.32 0.37 -36.49
N ALA A 209 -6.01 1.31 -35.84
CA ALA A 209 -7.15 2.06 -36.39
C ALA A 209 -8.61 1.65 -36.12
N VAL A 210 -9.38 2.74 -36.06
CA VAL A 210 -10.79 2.95 -36.46
C VAL A 210 -11.86 2.82 -35.38
N VAL A 211 -12.15 3.99 -34.79
CA VAL A 211 -13.49 4.37 -34.31
C VAL A 211 -14.51 4.18 -35.43
N LYS A 212 -15.52 3.31 -35.23
CA LYS A 212 -16.79 3.40 -35.97
C LYS A 212 -17.97 2.77 -35.23
N ARG A 213 -18.90 3.65 -34.85
CA ARG A 213 -20.38 3.58 -34.83
C ARG A 213 -21.07 2.24 -34.53
N SER A 214 -22.02 2.35 -33.60
CA SER A 214 -23.08 1.41 -33.22
C SER A 214 -23.62 0.53 -34.35
N PRO A 215 -23.92 -0.74 -34.07
CA PRO A 215 -24.90 -1.48 -34.83
C PRO A 215 -26.09 -1.92 -33.98
N LYS A 216 -27.23 -1.84 -34.65
CA LYS A 216 -28.57 -2.31 -34.31
C LYS A 216 -28.57 -3.71 -33.68
N ARG A 217 -29.39 -3.86 -32.65
CA ARG A 217 -29.89 -5.07 -31.98
C ARG A 217 -29.95 -6.30 -32.90
N LEU A 218 -28.86 -7.07 -32.96
CA LEU A 218 -28.83 -8.41 -33.53
C LEU A 218 -29.45 -9.37 -32.52
N LYS A 219 -30.51 -10.06 -32.93
CA LYS A 219 -31.14 -11.16 -32.17
C LYS A 219 -30.15 -12.32 -32.12
N TYR A 220 -29.30 -12.38 -31.10
CA TYR A 220 -28.56 -13.59 -30.79
C TYR A 220 -29.46 -14.56 -30.02
N SER A 221 -29.42 -15.81 -30.46
CA SER A 221 -29.95 -17.01 -29.81
C SER A 221 -29.71 -16.97 -28.30
N ALA A 222 -30.75 -17.32 -27.53
CA ALA A 222 -30.74 -17.33 -26.08
C ALA A 222 -29.47 -18.01 -25.53
N PRO A 223 -28.84 -17.46 -24.48
CA PRO A 223 -27.64 -18.05 -23.89
C PRO A 223 -27.95 -19.47 -23.42
N ARG A 224 -27.01 -20.39 -23.63
CA ARG A 224 -27.09 -21.77 -23.12
C ARG A 224 -26.93 -21.73 -21.60
N LEU A 225 -28.02 -21.50 -20.88
CA LEU A 225 -28.09 -21.75 -19.44
C LEU A 225 -28.15 -23.28 -19.25
N THR A 226 -27.04 -23.89 -18.86
CA THR A 226 -27.03 -25.29 -18.45
C THR A 226 -27.46 -25.35 -16.98
N LYS A 227 -28.65 -25.92 -16.76
CA LYS A 227 -29.18 -26.18 -15.42
C LYS A 227 -28.88 -27.65 -15.11
N GLU A 228 -27.76 -27.90 -14.47
CA GLU A 228 -27.38 -29.23 -13.96
C GLU A 228 -27.51 -29.19 -12.43
N ASP A 229 -28.18 -30.20 -11.84
CA ASP A 229 -28.36 -30.37 -10.40
C ASP A 229 -28.95 -29.18 -9.61
N GLY A 230 -29.73 -28.32 -10.28
CA GLY A 230 -30.33 -27.14 -9.65
C GLY A 230 -29.38 -25.94 -9.50
N LEU A 231 -28.14 -26.06 -10.01
CA LEU A 231 -27.18 -24.98 -10.11
C LEU A 231 -27.32 -24.29 -11.47
N LEU A 232 -27.16 -22.97 -11.47
CA LEU A 232 -27.13 -22.18 -12.69
C LEU A 232 -25.69 -21.80 -13.01
N TYR A 233 -25.19 -22.26 -14.16
CA TYR A 233 -23.89 -21.87 -14.68
C TYR A 233 -24.06 -20.80 -15.78
N VAL A 234 -23.34 -19.69 -15.65
CA VAL A 234 -23.34 -18.62 -16.64
C VAL A 234 -21.89 -18.33 -17.03
N GLN A 235 -21.58 -18.56 -18.30
CA GLN A 235 -20.29 -18.20 -18.88
C GLN A 235 -20.33 -16.76 -19.38
N VAL A 236 -19.45 -15.93 -18.82
CA VAL A 236 -19.36 -14.49 -19.10
C VAL A 236 -17.93 -14.18 -19.51
N ASP A 237 -17.78 -13.26 -20.46
CA ASP A 237 -16.48 -12.71 -20.85
C ASP A 237 -15.89 -11.85 -19.72
N GLN A 238 -14.58 -12.00 -19.48
CA GLN A 238 -13.87 -11.31 -18.39
C GLN A 238 -13.82 -9.79 -18.59
N LEU A 239 -13.94 -9.32 -19.84
CA LEU A 239 -13.97 -7.89 -20.18
C LEU A 239 -15.34 -7.23 -19.90
N GLY A 240 -16.34 -7.97 -19.42
CA GLY A 240 -17.66 -7.41 -19.09
C GLY A 240 -18.55 -7.06 -20.29
N SER A 241 -18.16 -7.47 -21.50
CA SER A 241 -18.89 -7.22 -22.76
C SER A 241 -20.29 -7.87 -22.79
N ASP A 242 -20.49 -8.91 -21.97
CA ASP A 242 -21.70 -9.73 -21.87
C ASP A 242 -22.56 -9.44 -20.62
N SER A 243 -22.62 -8.19 -20.18
CA SER A 243 -23.35 -7.82 -18.94
C SER A 243 -24.82 -8.28 -18.93
N TRP A 244 -25.50 -8.31 -20.07
CA TRP A 244 -26.89 -8.77 -20.23
C TRP A 244 -27.11 -10.23 -19.81
N LYS A 245 -26.08 -11.10 -19.86
CA LYS A 245 -26.20 -12.50 -19.40
C LYS A 245 -26.34 -12.61 -17.88
N LEU A 246 -26.01 -11.54 -17.15
CA LEU A 246 -26.05 -11.49 -15.68
C LEU A 246 -27.44 -11.19 -15.12
N ASP A 247 -28.41 -10.75 -15.93
CA ASP A 247 -29.78 -10.45 -15.47
C ASP A 247 -30.42 -11.61 -14.68
N PRO A 248 -30.45 -12.86 -15.19
CA PRO A 248 -30.99 -13.98 -14.42
C PRO A 248 -30.20 -14.29 -13.15
N VAL A 249 -28.88 -14.01 -13.12
CA VAL A 249 -28.05 -14.21 -11.92
C VAL A 249 -28.45 -13.21 -10.84
N VAL A 250 -28.65 -11.95 -11.21
CA VAL A 250 -29.07 -10.88 -10.30
C VAL A 250 -30.47 -11.17 -9.74
N GLU A 251 -31.40 -11.66 -10.56
CA GLU A 251 -32.73 -12.06 -10.11
C GLU A 251 -32.68 -13.21 -9.10
N LEU A 252 -31.84 -14.22 -9.33
CA LEU A 252 -31.65 -15.31 -8.38
C LEU A 252 -31.03 -14.83 -7.07
N LEU A 253 -30.03 -13.95 -7.13
CA LEU A 253 -29.43 -13.36 -5.94
C LEU A 253 -30.46 -12.57 -5.11
N LYS A 254 -31.28 -11.73 -5.76
CA LYS A 254 -32.41 -11.02 -5.12
C LYS A 254 -33.47 -11.97 -4.56
N GLY A 255 -33.70 -13.10 -5.23
CA GLY A 255 -34.54 -14.20 -4.74
C GLY A 255 -33.94 -14.93 -3.52
N GLY A 256 -32.78 -14.50 -3.03
CA GLY A 256 -32.07 -15.14 -1.94
C GLY A 256 -31.43 -16.44 -2.37
N ALA A 257 -30.74 -16.49 -3.51
CA ALA A 257 -29.79 -17.55 -3.86
C ALA A 257 -28.39 -17.25 -3.29
N VAL A 258 -27.53 -18.27 -3.21
CA VAL A 258 -26.08 -18.09 -2.98
C VAL A 258 -25.38 -18.36 -4.30
N GLY A 259 -24.55 -17.42 -4.74
CA GLY A 259 -23.79 -17.51 -5.99
C GLY A 259 -22.29 -17.56 -5.74
N VAL A 260 -21.54 -18.00 -6.75
CA VAL A 260 -20.08 -17.86 -6.78
C VAL A 260 -19.76 -16.91 -7.93
N ILE A 261 -19.05 -15.81 -7.64
CA ILE A 261 -18.69 -14.79 -8.63
C ILE A 261 -17.17 -14.62 -8.69
N PRO A 262 -16.60 -14.28 -9.86
CA PRO A 262 -15.21 -13.87 -9.96
C PRO A 262 -15.00 -12.53 -9.25
N THR A 263 -13.81 -12.35 -8.66
CA THR A 263 -13.31 -11.05 -8.20
C THR A 263 -11.87 -10.89 -8.66
N ASP A 264 -11.32 -9.68 -8.49
CA ASP A 264 -9.95 -9.29 -8.82
C ASP A 264 -8.86 -10.13 -8.13
N THR A 265 -9.18 -10.85 -7.04
CA THR A 265 -8.24 -11.77 -6.39
C THR A 265 -8.55 -13.24 -6.64
N LEU A 266 -9.76 -13.68 -6.26
CA LEU A 266 -10.18 -15.07 -6.22
C LEU A 266 -11.70 -15.12 -6.39
N TYR A 267 -12.25 -16.30 -6.61
CA TYR A 267 -13.70 -16.45 -6.57
C TYR A 267 -14.24 -16.16 -5.16
N ALA A 268 -15.38 -15.49 -5.10
CA ALA A 268 -16.10 -15.19 -3.87
C ALA A 268 -17.47 -15.86 -3.88
N ILE A 269 -17.84 -16.47 -2.75
CA ILE A 269 -19.21 -16.89 -2.50
C ILE A 269 -19.96 -15.65 -2.04
N VAL A 270 -21.07 -15.35 -2.71
CA VAL A 270 -21.86 -14.15 -2.47
C VAL A 270 -23.33 -14.43 -2.23
N CYS A 271 -23.95 -13.56 -1.44
CA CYS A 271 -25.39 -13.54 -1.28
C CYS A 271 -25.90 -12.11 -1.07
N ASP A 272 -27.21 -11.95 -1.24
CA ASP A 272 -27.90 -10.70 -0.99
C ASP A 272 -27.84 -10.29 0.50
N LEU A 273 -27.65 -9.00 0.74
CA LEU A 273 -27.56 -8.39 2.06
C LEU A 273 -28.89 -8.52 2.83
N ASN A 274 -30.02 -8.44 2.13
CA ASN A 274 -31.35 -8.42 2.73
C ASN A 274 -31.91 -9.83 3.02
N SER A 275 -31.32 -10.87 2.43
CA SER A 275 -31.83 -12.23 2.53
C SER A 275 -31.24 -13.01 3.72
N HIS A 276 -32.02 -13.16 4.79
CA HIS A 276 -31.59 -13.89 5.98
C HIS A 276 -31.25 -15.35 5.71
N SER A 277 -32.08 -16.04 4.92
CA SER A 277 -31.88 -17.44 4.55
C SER A 277 -30.62 -17.62 3.69
N ALA A 278 -30.28 -16.64 2.84
CA ALA A 278 -29.08 -16.71 2.02
C ALA A 278 -27.80 -16.56 2.85
N ILE A 279 -27.77 -15.66 3.83
CA ILE A 279 -26.66 -15.49 4.76
C ILE A 279 -26.41 -16.76 5.57
N GLU A 280 -27.49 -17.37 6.07
CA GLU A 280 -27.37 -18.59 6.86
C GLU A 280 -26.80 -19.75 6.03
N ARG A 281 -27.30 -19.93 4.80
CA ARG A 281 -26.75 -20.94 3.88
C ARG A 281 -25.29 -20.64 3.52
N LEU A 282 -24.92 -19.39 3.27
CA LEU A 282 -23.53 -19.02 3.00
C LEU A 282 -22.60 -19.41 4.16
N ARG A 283 -23.03 -19.16 5.41
CA ARG A 283 -22.29 -19.58 6.60
C ARG A 283 -22.17 -21.10 6.71
N ARG A 284 -23.25 -21.83 6.43
CA ARG A 284 -23.24 -23.31 6.42
C ARG A 284 -22.30 -23.87 5.35
N ILE A 285 -22.36 -23.34 4.13
CA ILE A 285 -21.53 -23.78 2.99
C ILE A 285 -20.04 -23.57 3.30
N LYS A 286 -19.69 -22.43 3.90
CA LYS A 286 -18.29 -22.10 4.20
C LYS A 286 -17.82 -22.56 5.58
N GLU A 287 -18.68 -23.24 6.34
CA GLU A 287 -18.41 -23.68 7.72
C GLU A 287 -17.89 -22.55 8.62
N ILE A 288 -18.42 -21.34 8.43
CA ILE A 288 -18.00 -20.16 9.18
C ILE A 288 -18.74 -20.13 10.51
N GLU A 289 -17.97 -20.10 11.60
CA GLU A 289 -18.55 -19.88 12.93
C GLU A 289 -19.40 -18.61 12.96
N PRO A 290 -20.56 -18.63 13.64
CA PRO A 290 -21.45 -17.48 13.67
C PRO A 290 -20.82 -16.23 14.32
N SER A 291 -19.73 -16.42 15.07
CA SER A 291 -18.90 -15.42 15.74
C SER A 291 -18.05 -14.58 14.76
N LYS A 292 -17.70 -15.12 13.60
CA LYS A 292 -16.78 -14.47 12.66
C LYS A 292 -17.53 -13.43 11.80
N PRO A 293 -16.98 -12.21 11.65
CA PRO A 293 -17.57 -11.20 10.79
C PRO A 293 -17.49 -11.62 9.33
N LEU A 294 -18.54 -11.30 8.57
CA LEU A 294 -18.54 -11.43 7.11
C LEU A 294 -18.07 -10.12 6.47
N SER A 295 -17.66 -10.20 5.20
CA SER A 295 -17.27 -9.03 4.43
C SER A 295 -18.39 -8.63 3.47
N ILE A 296 -18.47 -7.35 3.14
CA ILE A 296 -19.35 -6.80 2.11
C ILE A 296 -18.54 -6.30 0.92
N ILE A 297 -19.08 -6.50 -0.26
CA ILE A 297 -18.59 -6.00 -1.53
C ILE A 297 -19.47 -4.81 -1.90
N CYS A 298 -18.84 -3.65 -2.03
CA CYS A 298 -19.50 -2.40 -2.37
C CYS A 298 -19.13 -1.98 -3.80
N ARG A 299 -20.04 -1.25 -4.47
CA ARG A 299 -19.81 -0.70 -5.80
C ARG A 299 -19.01 0.59 -5.73
N SER A 300 -19.32 1.42 -4.73
CA SER A 300 -18.73 2.76 -4.60
C SER A 300 -18.53 3.16 -3.14
N PHE A 301 -17.75 4.24 -2.94
CA PHE A 301 -17.58 4.88 -1.64
C PHE A 301 -18.91 5.32 -1.00
N ARG A 302 -19.92 5.63 -1.81
CA ARG A 302 -21.26 5.98 -1.32
C ARG A 302 -21.87 4.84 -0.52
N ASP A 303 -21.73 3.60 -1.01
CA ASP A 303 -22.25 2.43 -0.32
C ASP A 303 -21.48 2.21 0.99
N ILE A 304 -20.16 2.43 0.98
CA ILE A 304 -19.34 2.35 2.19
C ILE A 304 -19.85 3.32 3.25
N ASP A 305 -20.05 4.60 2.91
CA ASP A 305 -20.55 5.62 3.84
C ASP A 305 -21.99 5.36 4.29
N THR A 306 -22.77 4.61 3.51
CA THR A 306 -24.17 4.23 3.80
C THR A 306 -24.21 3.07 4.81
N TYR A 307 -23.42 2.02 4.58
CA TYR A 307 -23.43 0.79 5.38
C TYR A 307 -22.41 0.76 6.52
N THR A 308 -21.46 1.70 6.55
CA THR A 308 -20.44 1.84 7.61
C THR A 308 -20.39 3.26 8.16
N THR A 309 -19.54 3.50 9.16
CA THR A 309 -19.26 4.86 9.66
C THR A 309 -18.39 5.68 8.69
N GLY A 310 -18.02 5.12 7.54
CA GLY A 310 -17.09 5.72 6.60
C GLY A 310 -15.65 5.69 7.09
N PHE A 311 -14.75 6.21 6.26
CA PHE A 311 -13.34 6.38 6.61
C PHE A 311 -13.15 7.63 7.47
N PRO A 312 -12.27 7.61 8.49
CA PRO A 312 -11.94 8.79 9.26
C PRO A 312 -11.45 9.91 8.34
N ARG A 313 -12.17 11.04 8.35
CA ARG A 313 -11.73 12.27 7.68
C ARG A 313 -10.88 13.06 8.65
N GLY A 314 -9.76 13.59 8.18
CA GLY A 314 -8.90 14.42 9.00
C GLY A 314 -9.69 15.61 9.55
N ASN A 315 -9.52 15.89 10.84
CA ASN A 315 -10.03 17.06 11.51
C ASN A 315 -8.87 18.03 11.81
N ASP A 316 -9.18 19.31 12.04
CA ASP A 316 -8.20 20.40 12.27
C ASP A 316 -7.30 20.18 13.50
N GLN A 317 -7.51 19.08 14.23
CA GLN A 317 -6.77 18.64 15.43
C GLN A 317 -5.64 17.63 15.13
N GLY A 318 -5.27 17.43 13.85
CA GLY A 318 -4.09 16.67 13.47
C GLY A 318 -4.31 15.16 13.21
N VAL A 319 -5.56 14.69 13.07
CA VAL A 319 -5.81 13.33 12.58
C VAL A 319 -5.58 13.29 11.08
N THR A 320 -4.75 12.36 10.63
CA THR A 320 -4.42 12.17 9.21
C THR A 320 -5.67 11.81 8.40
N ASP A 321 -5.83 12.40 7.22
CA ASP A 321 -6.94 12.09 6.32
C ASP A 321 -6.72 10.73 5.62
N ILE A 322 -7.20 9.67 6.27
CA ILE A 322 -7.10 8.28 5.79
C ILE A 322 -7.91 8.11 4.50
N PHE A 323 -9.02 8.85 4.34
CA PHE A 323 -9.85 8.77 3.15
C PHE A 323 -9.06 9.10 1.88
N ARG A 324 -8.13 10.06 1.95
CA ARG A 324 -7.26 10.41 0.82
C ARG A 324 -6.39 9.23 0.38
N ALA A 325 -5.81 8.48 1.33
CA ALA A 325 -5.02 7.30 1.02
C ALA A 325 -5.89 6.18 0.43
N VAL A 326 -7.04 5.90 1.05
CA VAL A 326 -7.96 4.84 0.61
C VAL A 326 -8.49 5.08 -0.80
N LYS A 327 -8.74 6.35 -1.17
CA LYS A 327 -9.22 6.71 -2.51
C LYS A 327 -8.27 6.29 -3.63
N HIS A 328 -6.98 6.14 -3.34
CA HIS A 328 -5.99 5.68 -4.31
C HIS A 328 -5.90 4.15 -4.38
N CYS A 329 -6.25 3.44 -3.30
CA CYS A 329 -6.18 1.98 -3.23
C CYS A 329 -7.46 1.26 -3.67
N LEU A 330 -8.58 1.98 -3.84
CA LEU A 330 -9.86 1.41 -4.27
C LEU A 330 -10.30 2.01 -5.62
N PRO A 331 -10.82 1.19 -6.55
CA PRO A 331 -11.04 -0.26 -6.47
C PRO A 331 -9.73 -1.09 -6.47
N GLY A 332 -9.72 -2.24 -5.80
CA GLY A 332 -8.54 -3.09 -5.72
C GLY A 332 -8.62 -4.23 -4.70
N PRO A 333 -7.52 -4.99 -4.52
CA PRO A 333 -7.47 -6.24 -3.76
C PRO A 333 -7.40 -6.03 -2.24
N TYR A 334 -8.09 -5.01 -1.72
CA TYR A 334 -8.03 -4.58 -0.33
C TYR A 334 -9.37 -4.75 0.38
N THR A 335 -9.33 -5.25 1.61
CA THR A 335 -10.48 -5.34 2.52
C THR A 335 -10.24 -4.47 3.74
N PHE A 336 -11.04 -3.43 3.91
CA PHE A 336 -10.98 -2.51 5.05
C PHE A 336 -11.93 -2.95 6.15
N VAL A 337 -11.44 -3.02 7.39
CA VAL A 337 -12.28 -3.31 8.54
C VAL A 337 -12.84 -2.00 9.10
N LEU A 338 -14.13 -1.77 8.91
CA LEU A 338 -14.82 -0.55 9.33
C LEU A 338 -15.90 -0.84 10.36
N THR A 339 -16.27 0.18 11.13
CA THR A 339 -17.41 0.08 12.04
C THR A 339 -18.69 0.17 11.23
N ALA A 340 -19.60 -0.80 11.41
CA ALA A 340 -20.84 -0.84 10.67
C ALA A 340 -21.84 0.23 11.12
N SER A 341 -22.61 0.74 10.16
CA SER A 341 -23.70 1.66 10.42
C SER A 341 -24.96 0.91 10.88
N LYS A 342 -26.02 1.66 11.20
CA LYS A 342 -27.33 1.09 11.54
C LYS A 342 -28.06 0.48 10.33
N GLN A 343 -27.64 0.83 9.12
CA GLN A 343 -28.27 0.37 7.87
C GLN A 343 -27.81 -1.02 7.46
N LEU A 344 -26.66 -1.49 7.96
CA LEU A 344 -26.22 -2.85 7.75
C LEU A 344 -27.07 -3.82 8.59
N PRO A 345 -27.59 -4.92 8.02
CA PRO A 345 -28.31 -5.93 8.78
C PRO A 345 -27.49 -6.47 9.95
N LYS A 346 -28.14 -6.62 11.10
CA LYS A 346 -27.50 -7.04 12.37
C LYS A 346 -26.81 -8.40 12.26
N GLN A 347 -27.25 -9.23 11.32
CA GLN A 347 -26.70 -10.53 10.99
C GLN A 347 -25.24 -10.48 10.54
N CYS A 348 -24.82 -9.36 9.94
CA CYS A 348 -23.46 -9.17 9.45
C CYS A 348 -22.51 -8.65 10.53
N THR A 349 -23.03 -8.08 11.63
CA THR A 349 -22.27 -7.33 12.64
C THR A 349 -22.37 -7.85 14.07
N ARG A 350 -23.40 -8.62 14.38
CA ARG A 350 -23.70 -9.09 15.72
C ARG A 350 -23.89 -10.59 15.65
N TYR A 351 -22.96 -11.40 16.17
CA TYR A 351 -23.35 -12.69 16.74
C TYR A 351 -22.34 -13.22 17.78
N GLY A 352 -22.88 -13.55 18.94
CA GLY A 352 -22.23 -13.94 20.19
C GLY A 352 -23.22 -13.66 21.33
N THR A 353 -23.51 -14.63 22.19
CA THR A 353 -24.52 -14.53 23.26
C THR A 353 -24.21 -13.36 24.20
N ALA A 354 -25.25 -12.85 24.87
CA ALA A 354 -25.21 -11.72 25.81
C ALA A 354 -24.32 -11.90 27.07
N ALA A 355 -23.35 -12.82 27.03
CA ALA A 355 -22.49 -13.22 28.15
C ALA A 355 -21.03 -12.74 28.03
N SER A 356 -20.60 -12.16 26.90
CA SER A 356 -19.27 -11.58 26.78
C SER A 356 -19.24 -10.16 27.35
N LYS A 357 -18.57 -10.00 28.50
CA LYS A 357 -18.26 -8.76 29.23
C LYS A 357 -17.44 -7.73 28.42
N TYR A 358 -17.14 -8.03 27.16
CA TYR A 358 -16.45 -7.17 26.22
C TYR A 358 -17.40 -6.71 25.11
N VAL A 359 -17.52 -5.40 24.96
CA VAL A 359 -18.32 -4.67 23.97
C VAL A 359 -18.30 -5.38 22.62
N SER A 360 -19.49 -5.79 22.14
CA SER A 360 -19.67 -6.36 20.80
C SER A 360 -19.17 -5.37 19.74
N ARG A 361 -17.94 -5.54 19.24
CA ARG A 361 -17.38 -4.68 18.20
C ARG A 361 -18.14 -4.94 16.90
N LYS A 362 -18.89 -3.94 16.43
CA LYS A 362 -19.70 -4.01 15.20
C LYS A 362 -18.83 -3.77 13.98
N ASN A 363 -17.80 -4.58 13.79
CA ASN A 363 -16.87 -4.40 12.68
C ASN A 363 -17.29 -5.26 11.48
N VAL A 364 -17.14 -4.72 10.28
CA VAL A 364 -17.43 -5.38 9.02
C VAL A 364 -16.27 -5.18 8.05
N GLY A 365 -15.90 -6.22 7.30
CA GLY A 365 -14.94 -6.09 6.20
C GLY A 365 -15.61 -5.46 4.99
N VAL A 366 -14.98 -4.47 4.36
CA VAL A 366 -15.51 -3.74 3.20
C VAL A 366 -14.51 -3.79 2.08
N ARG A 367 -14.97 -4.13 0.87
CA ARG A 367 -14.14 -4.24 -0.32
C ARG A 367 -14.82 -3.60 -1.53
N ILE A 368 -14.05 -2.93 -2.39
CA ILE A 368 -14.47 -2.51 -3.73
C ILE A 368 -13.56 -3.22 -4.73
N PRO A 369 -14.02 -4.32 -5.36
CA PRO A 369 -13.21 -5.14 -6.26
C PRO A 369 -13.04 -4.47 -7.62
N ASP A 370 -11.87 -4.64 -8.23
CA ASP A 370 -11.57 -4.18 -9.60
C ASP A 370 -11.81 -5.30 -10.64
N ASP A 371 -13.03 -5.84 -10.65
CA ASP A 371 -13.45 -6.86 -11.61
C ASP A 371 -14.70 -6.40 -12.40
N PRO A 372 -14.66 -6.37 -13.75
CA PRO A 372 -15.78 -5.89 -14.57
C PRO A 372 -17.08 -6.67 -14.38
N VAL A 373 -17.00 -7.98 -14.16
CA VAL A 373 -18.17 -8.85 -13.98
C VAL A 373 -18.80 -8.58 -12.62
N CYS A 374 -17.99 -8.51 -11.57
CA CYS A 374 -18.44 -8.17 -10.22
C CYS A 374 -19.08 -6.78 -10.18
N GLN A 375 -18.46 -5.78 -10.80
CA GLN A 375 -18.99 -4.43 -10.91
C GLN A 375 -20.33 -4.39 -11.65
N ALA A 376 -20.47 -5.13 -12.76
CA ALA A 376 -21.73 -5.22 -13.50
C ALA A 376 -22.86 -5.88 -12.69
N ILE A 377 -22.55 -6.87 -11.83
CA ILE A 377 -23.53 -7.47 -10.93
C ILE A 377 -23.99 -6.44 -9.88
N LEU A 378 -23.04 -5.75 -9.25
CA LEU A 378 -23.34 -4.75 -8.22
C LEU A 378 -24.13 -3.56 -8.79
N GLU A 379 -23.83 -3.13 -10.02
CA GLU A 379 -24.55 -2.07 -10.71
C GLU A 379 -26.03 -2.44 -10.95
N LYS A 380 -26.31 -3.70 -11.31
CA LYS A 380 -27.67 -4.20 -11.52
C LYS A 380 -28.42 -4.48 -10.22
N LEU A 381 -27.70 -4.85 -9.17
CA LEU A 381 -28.29 -5.09 -7.85
C LEU A 381 -28.68 -3.77 -7.18
N ASP A 382 -27.89 -2.72 -7.39
CA ASP A 382 -27.92 -1.40 -6.71
C ASP A 382 -27.81 -1.49 -5.17
N GLU A 383 -27.21 -2.59 -4.70
CA GLU A 383 -26.96 -2.88 -3.29
C GLU A 383 -25.62 -3.63 -3.15
N PRO A 384 -24.96 -3.56 -1.98
CA PRO A 384 -23.75 -4.33 -1.74
C PRO A 384 -24.08 -5.82 -1.53
N LEU A 385 -23.12 -6.67 -1.86
CA LEU A 385 -23.22 -8.12 -1.66
C LEU A 385 -22.45 -8.54 -0.41
N ILE A 386 -22.96 -9.52 0.31
CA ILE A 386 -22.16 -10.21 1.33
C ILE A 386 -21.25 -11.19 0.62
N SER A 387 -19.99 -11.27 1.07
CA SER A 387 -18.98 -12.12 0.46
C SER A 387 -18.12 -12.88 1.46
N THR A 388 -17.65 -14.04 1.01
CA THR A 388 -16.56 -14.78 1.62
C THR A 388 -15.72 -15.45 0.53
N SER A 389 -14.41 -15.59 0.77
CA SER A 389 -13.51 -16.17 -0.23
C SER A 389 -13.76 -17.67 -0.41
N VAL A 390 -13.76 -18.13 -1.66
CA VAL A 390 -13.62 -19.55 -1.98
C VAL A 390 -12.15 -19.92 -1.71
N LYS A 391 -11.92 -20.81 -0.75
CA LYS A 391 -10.63 -21.37 -0.35
C LYS A 391 -10.85 -22.84 -0.17
#